data_AF-A0A954Q6T6-F1
#
_entry.id   AF-A0A954Q6T6-F1
#
_cell.length_a   1.000
_cell.length_b   1.000
_cell.length_c   1.000
_cell.angle_alpha   90.00
_cell.angle_beta   90.00
_cell.angle_gamma   90.00
#
_symmetry.space_group_name_H-M   'P 1'
#
loop_
_entity.id
_entity.type
_entity.pdbx_description
1 polymer ?
#
loop_
_entity_poly.entity_id
_entity_poly.type
_entity_poly.pdbx_seq_one_letter_code
_entity_poly.pdbx_strand_id
1 'polypeptide(L)'
;MTSSVLLQRGSRWLLVHLLHAVILLLPTIVLTGSWPLETSTICFAIGIGVAAILESVIVSRYAIGASHSVQDRVAMRVASLVGLSMLATFWIAQIERQLTHIESWAVHVLGAILLALGVGLRVVAIQALGPRFISDIRVEGAIVREGIYAWVRHPSEVGLLLIVAGGPLLLGSPITATAATVFLMPFSGWRMYRENIAMASARR
;
A
#
# COMPACT_ATOMS: atom_id res chain seq x y z
N MET A 1 -34.14 -8.24 7.13
CA MET A 1 -32.83 -8.59 6.52
C MET A 1 -32.21 -9.68 7.36
N THR A 2 -32.12 -10.88 6.80
CA THR A 2 -31.85 -12.14 7.51
C THR A 2 -30.37 -12.31 7.88
N SER A 3 -30.12 -12.90 9.04
CA SER A 3 -28.79 -13.17 9.62
C SER A 3 -27.85 -13.92 8.66
N SER A 4 -28.40 -14.70 7.73
CA SER A 4 -27.66 -15.39 6.67
C SER A 4 -26.97 -14.44 5.68
N VAL A 5 -27.58 -13.29 5.34
CA VAL A 5 -27.01 -12.30 4.41
C VAL A 5 -25.84 -11.54 5.05
N LEU A 6 -25.90 -11.29 6.37
CA LEU A 6 -24.82 -10.67 7.12
C LEU A 6 -23.63 -11.63 7.28
N LEU A 7 -23.89 -12.92 7.55
CA LEU A 7 -22.86 -13.95 7.61
C LEU A 7 -22.18 -14.18 6.25
N GLN A 8 -22.94 -14.24 5.16
CA GLN A 8 -22.39 -14.35 3.79
C GLN A 8 -21.57 -13.12 3.38
N ARG A 9 -21.92 -11.92 3.87
CA ARG A 9 -21.12 -10.71 3.65
C ARG A 9 -19.83 -10.73 4.46
N GLY A 10 -19.88 -11.15 5.73
CA GLY A 10 -18.69 -11.24 6.59
C GLY A 10 -17.65 -12.22 6.04
N SER A 11 -18.09 -13.40 5.58
CA SER A 11 -17.18 -14.42 5.03
C SER A 11 -16.51 -13.98 3.73
N ARG A 12 -17.21 -13.24 2.86
CA ARG A 12 -16.64 -12.69 1.62
C ARG A 12 -15.52 -11.69 1.88
N TRP A 13 -15.69 -10.78 2.84
CA TRP A 13 -14.66 -9.79 3.18
C TRP A 13 -13.45 -10.43 3.83
N LEU A 14 -13.65 -11.41 4.72
CA LEU A 14 -12.56 -12.18 5.31
C LEU A 14 -11.70 -12.85 4.22
N LEU A 15 -12.32 -13.47 3.22
CA LEU A 15 -11.62 -14.09 2.11
C LEU A 15 -10.80 -13.08 1.29
N VAL A 16 -11.33 -11.88 1.04
CA VAL A 16 -10.60 -10.81 0.34
C VAL A 16 -9.40 -10.33 1.15
N HIS A 17 -9.56 -10.15 2.47
CA HIS A 17 -8.48 -9.71 3.36
C HIS A 17 -7.35 -10.74 3.40
N LEU A 18 -7.70 -12.02 3.54
CA LEU A 18 -6.75 -13.13 3.52
C LEU A 18 -6.05 -13.26 2.17
N LEU A 19 -6.79 -13.18 1.07
CA LEU A 19 -6.23 -13.28 -0.28
C LEU A 19 -5.25 -12.13 -0.56
N HIS A 20 -5.56 -10.91 -0.12
CA HIS A 20 -4.65 -9.77 -0.26
C HIS A 20 -3.34 -9.99 0.51
N ALA A 21 -3.42 -10.43 1.77
CA ALA A 21 -2.24 -10.72 2.58
C ALA A 21 -1.42 -11.88 2.00
N VAL A 22 -2.07 -12.95 1.55
CA VAL A 22 -1.41 -14.12 0.94
C VAL A 22 -0.68 -13.72 -0.33
N ILE A 23 -1.30 -12.92 -1.22
CA ILE A 23 -0.65 -12.48 -2.46
C ILE A 23 0.62 -11.68 -2.16
N LEU A 24 0.57 -10.74 -1.22
CA LEU A 24 1.72 -9.91 -0.87
C LEU A 24 2.83 -10.68 -0.15
N LEU A 25 2.48 -11.76 0.58
CA LEU A 25 3.43 -12.63 1.26
C LEU A 25 3.91 -13.81 0.42
N LEU A 26 3.32 -14.02 -0.76
CA LEU A 26 3.68 -15.10 -1.67
C LEU A 26 5.17 -15.13 -2.04
N PRO A 27 5.85 -14.00 -2.33
CA PRO A 27 7.29 -14.00 -2.57
C PRO A 27 8.08 -14.58 -1.39
N THR A 28 7.70 -14.20 -0.17
CA THR A 28 8.31 -14.69 1.06
C THR A 28 8.08 -16.19 1.21
N ILE A 29 6.82 -16.65 1.10
CA ILE A 29 6.45 -18.06 1.26
C ILE A 29 7.21 -18.95 0.26
N VAL A 30 7.26 -18.54 -1.01
CA VAL A 30 7.90 -19.34 -2.07
C VAL A 30 9.42 -19.39 -1.91
N LEU A 31 10.06 -18.26 -1.61
CA LEU A 31 11.51 -18.15 -1.63
C LEU A 31 12.19 -18.50 -0.30
N THR A 32 11.45 -18.56 0.82
CA THR A 32 12.01 -18.96 2.13
C THR A 32 11.70 -20.39 2.56
N GLY A 33 10.88 -21.13 1.81
CA GLY A 33 10.35 -22.45 2.21
C GLY A 33 11.38 -23.55 2.55
N SER A 34 12.67 -23.37 2.26
CA SER A 34 13.74 -24.33 2.55
C SER A 34 14.90 -23.77 3.39
N TRP A 35 14.89 -22.49 3.75
CA TRP A 35 15.97 -21.82 4.47
C TRP A 35 15.55 -21.44 5.89
N PRO A 36 16.47 -21.40 6.87
CA PRO A 36 16.13 -20.90 8.20
C PRO A 36 15.57 -19.48 8.11
N LEU A 37 14.44 -19.24 8.81
CA LEU A 37 13.78 -17.94 8.81
C LEU A 37 14.62 -16.93 9.60
N GLU A 38 15.33 -16.06 8.88
CA GLU A 38 16.01 -14.90 9.45
C GLU A 38 15.01 -13.93 10.09
N THR A 39 15.45 -13.24 11.15
CA THR A 39 14.62 -12.26 11.87
C THR A 39 14.09 -11.16 10.94
N SER A 40 14.89 -10.69 9.99
CA SER A 40 14.50 -9.70 8.97
C SER A 40 13.30 -10.16 8.13
N THR A 41 13.30 -11.42 7.72
CA THR A 41 12.22 -12.04 6.94
C THR A 41 10.94 -12.15 7.76
N ILE A 42 11.05 -12.55 9.02
CA ILE A 42 9.91 -12.64 9.93
C ILE A 42 9.32 -11.24 10.15
N CYS A 43 10.15 -10.23 10.43
CA CYS A 43 9.73 -8.85 10.60
C CYS A 43 9.06 -8.30 9.33
N PHE A 44 9.63 -8.58 8.15
CA PHE A 44 9.03 -8.20 6.87
C PHE A 44 7.66 -8.86 6.67
N ALA A 45 7.56 -10.17 6.89
CA ALA A 45 6.30 -10.91 6.73
C ALA A 45 5.21 -10.41 7.68
N ILE A 46 5.55 -10.14 8.94
CA ILE A 46 4.63 -9.54 9.91
C ILE A 46 4.25 -8.13 9.47
N GLY A 47 5.22 -7.28 9.12
CA GLY A 47 4.98 -5.90 8.72
C GLY A 47 4.06 -5.78 7.51
N ILE A 48 4.36 -6.52 6.43
CA ILE A 48 3.53 -6.54 5.21
C ILE A 48 2.19 -7.22 5.45
N GLY A 49 2.14 -8.31 6.21
CA GLY A 49 0.89 -8.99 6.55
C GLY A 49 -0.05 -8.09 7.34
N VAL A 50 0.46 -7.41 8.37
CA VAL A 50 -0.30 -6.42 9.15
C VAL A 50 -0.75 -5.26 8.27
N ALA A 51 0.13 -4.72 7.43
CA ALA A 51 -0.22 -3.65 6.50
C ALA A 51 -1.36 -4.05 5.54
N ALA A 52 -1.26 -5.24 4.94
CA ALA A 52 -2.23 -5.77 3.99
C ALA A 52 -3.61 -5.96 4.64
N ILE A 53 -3.65 -6.51 5.85
CA ILE A 53 -4.88 -6.73 6.61
C ILE A 53 -5.48 -5.39 7.05
N LEU A 54 -4.68 -4.50 7.64
CA LEU A 54 -5.16 -3.19 8.10
C LEU A 54 -5.75 -2.39 6.93
N GLU A 55 -5.04 -2.29 5.82
CA GLU A 55 -5.53 -1.57 4.64
C GLU A 55 -6.82 -2.20 4.12
N SER A 56 -6.85 -3.52 3.94
CA SER A 56 -8.03 -4.22 3.39
C SER A 56 -9.25 -4.09 4.31
N VAL A 57 -9.06 -4.20 5.63
CA VAL A 57 -10.11 -3.99 6.63
C VAL A 57 -10.61 -2.55 6.59
N ILE A 58 -9.73 -1.56 6.64
CA ILE A 58 -10.14 -0.15 6.67
C ILE A 58 -10.85 0.24 5.37
N VAL A 59 -10.31 -0.13 4.21
CA VAL A 59 -10.93 0.14 2.91
C VAL A 59 -12.29 -0.56 2.80
N SER A 60 -12.42 -1.82 3.23
CA SER A 60 -13.70 -2.53 3.19
C SER A 60 -14.79 -1.91 4.06
N ARG A 61 -14.42 -1.30 5.20
CA ARG A 61 -15.36 -0.55 6.06
C ARG A 61 -15.96 0.64 5.32
N TYR A 62 -15.16 1.32 4.51
CA TYR A 62 -15.57 2.53 3.80
C TYR A 62 -16.16 2.27 2.41
N ALA A 63 -15.85 1.13 1.79
CA ALA A 63 -16.45 0.69 0.53
C ALA A 63 -17.98 0.53 0.61
N ILE A 64 -18.53 0.23 1.80
CA ILE A 64 -19.97 0.05 2.02
C ILE A 64 -20.77 1.35 1.86
N GLY A 65 -20.12 2.52 1.98
CA GLY A 65 -20.75 3.84 1.85
C GLY A 65 -20.33 4.63 0.61
N ALA A 66 -19.49 4.07 -0.26
CA ALA A 66 -19.00 4.79 -1.43
C ALA A 66 -20.09 4.88 -2.52
N SER A 67 -20.41 6.09 -2.97
CA SER A 67 -21.28 6.29 -4.14
C SER A 67 -20.63 5.73 -5.40
N HIS A 68 -21.42 5.08 -6.26
CA HIS A 68 -21.01 4.63 -7.59
C HIS A 68 -20.56 5.84 -8.42
N SER A 69 -19.25 6.03 -8.59
CA SER A 69 -18.68 7.09 -9.42
C SER A 69 -18.19 6.54 -10.76
N VAL A 70 -18.22 7.39 -11.78
CA VAL A 70 -17.64 7.12 -13.11
C VAL A 70 -16.16 6.79 -12.94
N GLN A 71 -15.78 5.56 -13.27
CA GLN A 71 -14.40 5.06 -13.11
C GLN A 71 -13.48 5.62 -14.21
N ASP A 72 -12.42 6.33 -13.83
CA ASP A 72 -11.35 6.67 -14.77
C ASP A 72 -10.53 5.40 -15.08
N ARG A 73 -10.72 4.87 -16.29
CA ARG A 73 -10.01 3.67 -16.77
C ARG A 73 -8.49 3.82 -16.78
N VAL A 74 -7.97 5.01 -17.03
CA VAL A 74 -6.53 5.26 -17.02
C VAL A 74 -6.01 5.26 -15.59
N ALA A 75 -6.71 5.93 -14.67
CA ALA A 75 -6.36 5.92 -13.25
C ALA A 75 -6.33 4.48 -12.68
N MET A 76 -7.33 3.67 -13.02
CA MET A 76 -7.40 2.26 -12.62
C MET A 76 -6.27 1.42 -13.21
N ARG A 77 -5.92 1.61 -14.49
CA ARG A 77 -4.78 0.90 -15.10
C ARG A 77 -3.46 1.27 -14.43
N VAL A 78 -3.25 2.54 -14.11
CA VAL A 78 -2.06 3.01 -13.40
C VAL A 78 -2.02 2.45 -11.98
N ALA A 79 -3.15 2.44 -11.25
CA ALA A 79 -3.22 1.84 -9.92
C ALA A 79 -2.89 0.34 -9.95
N SER A 80 -3.42 -0.41 -10.92
CA SER A 80 -3.09 -1.82 -11.11
C SER A 80 -1.62 -2.03 -11.46
N LEU A 81 -1.04 -1.18 -12.31
CA LEU A 81 0.38 -1.22 -12.64
C LEU A 81 1.23 -1.00 -11.39
N VAL A 82 0.92 0.02 -10.59
CA VAL A 82 1.61 0.32 -9.33
C VAL A 82 1.52 -0.86 -8.36
N GLY A 83 0.34 -1.48 -8.21
CA GLY A 83 0.16 -2.67 -7.38
C GLY A 83 0.99 -3.87 -7.87
N LEU A 84 1.02 -4.13 -9.17
CA LEU A 84 1.83 -5.19 -9.77
C LEU A 84 3.33 -4.92 -9.62
N SER A 85 3.77 -3.68 -9.82
CA SER A 85 5.16 -3.27 -9.62
C SER A 85 5.59 -3.38 -8.15
N MET A 86 4.69 -3.09 -7.21
CA MET A 86 4.94 -3.30 -5.78
C MET A 86 5.08 -4.78 -5.45
N LEU A 87 4.23 -5.65 -6.00
CA LEU A 87 4.37 -7.09 -5.84
C LEU A 87 5.70 -7.60 -6.45
N ALA A 88 6.06 -7.13 -7.64
CA ALA A 88 7.33 -7.46 -8.27
C ALA A 88 8.53 -7.00 -7.44
N THR A 89 8.43 -5.83 -6.79
CA THR A 89 9.45 -5.30 -5.89
C THR A 89 9.73 -6.28 -4.74
N PHE A 90 8.70 -6.90 -4.16
CA PHE A 90 8.90 -7.87 -3.07
C PHE A 90 9.51 -9.19 -3.54
N TRP A 91 9.21 -9.63 -4.76
CA TRP A 91 9.93 -10.74 -5.39
C TRP A 91 11.41 -10.42 -5.59
N ILE A 92 11.72 -9.29 -6.22
CA ILE A 92 13.10 -8.90 -6.53
C ILE A 92 13.89 -8.66 -5.24
N ALA A 93 13.29 -8.06 -4.23
CA ALA A 93 13.94 -7.83 -2.94
C ALA A 93 14.36 -9.13 -2.26
N GLN A 94 13.50 -10.15 -2.28
CA GLN A 94 13.83 -11.47 -1.72
C GLN A 94 14.96 -12.16 -2.51
N ILE A 95 14.98 -11.99 -3.83
CA ILE A 95 16.06 -12.49 -4.69
C ILE A 95 17.37 -11.75 -4.38
N GLU A 96 17.37 -10.42 -4.31
CA GLU A 96 18.57 -9.62 -3.98
C GLU A 96 19.15 -10.01 -2.63
N ARG A 97 18.29 -10.24 -1.62
CA ARG A 97 18.70 -10.68 -0.29
C ARG A 97 19.51 -11.98 -0.37
N GLN A 98 19.03 -12.96 -1.13
CA GLN A 98 19.70 -14.24 -1.34
C GLN A 98 21.00 -14.13 -2.14
N LEU A 99 21.18 -13.07 -2.92
CA LEU A 99 22.38 -12.87 -3.73
C LEU A 99 23.45 -12.02 -3.03
N THR A 100 23.05 -11.06 -2.20
CA THR A 100 23.95 -10.01 -1.68
C THR A 100 24.25 -10.16 -0.19
N HIS A 101 23.38 -10.81 0.60
CA HIS A 101 23.56 -11.07 2.03
C HIS A 101 24.06 -9.86 2.86
N ILE A 102 23.36 -8.73 2.75
CA ILE A 102 23.74 -7.51 3.50
C ILE A 102 23.25 -7.60 4.95
N GLU A 103 24.16 -7.88 5.88
CA GLU A 103 23.90 -7.98 7.33
C GLU A 103 24.10 -6.64 8.07
N SER A 104 23.52 -5.55 7.55
CA SER A 104 23.62 -4.24 8.21
C SER A 104 22.40 -3.96 9.08
N TRP A 105 22.57 -4.00 10.40
CA TRP A 105 21.48 -3.70 11.35
C TRP A 105 20.83 -2.33 11.09
N ALA A 106 21.63 -1.32 10.71
CA ALA A 106 21.15 0.02 10.46
C ALA A 106 20.21 0.08 9.24
N VAL A 107 20.51 -0.70 8.19
CA VAL A 107 19.68 -0.81 6.99
C VAL A 107 18.32 -1.44 7.34
N HIS A 108 18.34 -2.51 8.13
CA HIS A 108 17.13 -3.19 8.59
C HIS A 108 16.25 -2.28 9.45
N VAL A 109 16.84 -1.58 10.43
CA VAL A 109 16.11 -0.65 11.30
C VAL A 109 15.54 0.51 10.51
N LEU A 110 16.30 1.09 9.58
CA LEU A 110 15.79 2.13 8.68
C LEU A 110 14.62 1.61 7.85
N GLY A 111 14.74 0.41 7.28
CA GLY A 111 13.66 -0.24 6.54
C GLY A 111 12.40 -0.43 7.36
N ALA A 112 12.52 -0.92 8.60
CA ALA A 112 11.40 -1.06 9.53
C ALA A 112 10.72 0.27 9.83
N ILE A 113 11.49 1.34 10.09
CA ILE A 113 10.96 2.68 10.35
C ILE A 113 10.20 3.21 9.14
N LEU A 114 10.80 3.15 7.94
CA LEU A 114 10.15 3.63 6.71
C LEU A 114 8.89 2.85 6.41
N LEU A 115 8.91 1.52 6.56
CA LEU A 115 7.73 0.68 6.38
C LEU A 115 6.62 1.07 7.36
N ALA A 116 6.93 1.18 8.65
CA ALA A 116 5.96 1.55 9.67
C ALA A 116 5.36 2.94 9.45
N LEU A 117 6.19 3.94 9.11
CA LEU A 117 5.73 5.28 8.78
C LEU A 117 4.85 5.30 7.52
N GLY A 118 5.24 4.53 6.49
CA GLY A 118 4.47 4.43 5.25
C GLY A 118 3.09 3.83 5.45
N VAL A 119 3.00 2.73 6.23
CA VAL A 119 1.73 2.11 6.61
C VAL A 119 0.91 3.06 7.48
N GLY A 120 1.52 3.71 8.46
CA GLY A 120 0.85 4.68 9.32
C GLY A 120 0.23 5.84 8.54
N LEU A 121 0.98 6.43 7.61
CA LEU A 121 0.47 7.50 6.74
C LEU A 121 -0.72 7.06 5.90
N ARG A 122 -0.67 5.86 5.33
CA ARG A 122 -1.80 5.30 4.57
C ARG A 122 -3.02 5.08 5.44
N VAL A 123 -2.86 4.46 6.61
CA VAL A 123 -3.95 4.23 7.57
C VAL A 123 -4.62 5.55 7.96
N VAL A 124 -3.84 6.55 8.35
CA VAL A 124 -4.36 7.87 8.75
C VAL A 124 -5.03 8.59 7.57
N ALA A 125 -4.47 8.49 6.36
CA ALA A 125 -5.06 9.06 5.15
C ALA A 125 -6.43 8.44 4.82
N ILE A 126 -6.52 7.12 4.83
CA ILE A 126 -7.76 6.39 4.55
C ILE A 126 -8.82 6.73 5.61
N GLN A 127 -8.44 6.77 6.89
CA GLN A 127 -9.36 7.14 7.97
C GLN A 127 -9.85 8.58 7.86
N ALA A 128 -8.98 9.53 7.52
CA ALA A 128 -9.34 10.94 7.36
C ALA A 128 -10.26 11.19 6.15
N LEU A 129 -10.09 10.44 5.05
CA LEU A 129 -10.98 10.52 3.88
C LEU A 129 -12.26 9.70 4.03
N GLY A 130 -12.22 8.59 4.78
CA GLY A 130 -13.35 7.69 4.99
C GLY A 130 -13.91 7.13 3.66
N PRO A 131 -15.23 7.20 3.42
CA PRO A 131 -15.87 6.77 2.16
C PRO A 131 -15.39 7.51 0.90
N ARG A 132 -14.65 8.62 1.06
CA ARG A 132 -14.04 9.37 -0.05
C ARG A 132 -12.63 8.89 -0.38
N PHE A 133 -12.08 7.90 0.32
CA PHE A 133 -10.84 7.27 -0.10
C PHE A 133 -11.13 6.35 -1.30
N ILE A 134 -10.70 6.75 -2.49
CA ILE A 134 -10.87 5.96 -3.71
C ILE A 134 -9.55 5.91 -4.46
N SER A 135 -9.28 4.76 -5.09
CA SER A 135 -8.15 4.62 -6.01
C SER A 135 -8.34 5.39 -7.32
N ASP A 136 -9.51 6.01 -7.51
CA ASP A 136 -9.93 6.76 -8.69
C ASP A 136 -9.74 8.27 -8.47
N ILE A 137 -9.66 9.03 -9.56
CA ILE A 137 -9.47 10.49 -9.53
C ILE A 137 -10.85 11.14 -9.63
N ARG A 138 -11.43 11.52 -8.48
CA ARG A 138 -12.72 12.24 -8.45
C ARG A 138 -12.53 13.74 -8.65
N VAL A 139 -13.41 14.32 -9.47
CA VAL A 139 -13.59 15.77 -9.59
C VAL A 139 -14.56 16.29 -8.51
N GLU A 140 -15.46 15.44 -8.02
CA GLU A 140 -16.54 15.87 -7.12
C GLU A 140 -16.28 15.45 -5.66
N GLY A 141 -16.23 16.44 -4.77
CA GLY A 141 -16.16 16.25 -3.32
C GLY A 141 -15.52 17.42 -2.58
N ALA A 142 -15.99 17.68 -1.36
CA ALA A 142 -15.38 18.70 -0.50
C ALA A 142 -13.92 18.34 -0.18
N ILE A 143 -13.00 19.31 -0.36
CA ILE A 143 -11.58 19.13 -0.08
C ILE A 143 -11.38 18.98 1.44
N VAL A 144 -10.78 17.88 1.86
CA VAL A 144 -10.37 17.69 3.26
C VAL A 144 -9.09 18.48 3.52
N ARG A 145 -9.11 19.33 4.54
CA ARG A 145 -7.96 20.13 4.98
C ARG A 145 -7.62 19.94 6.45
N GLU A 146 -8.30 19.00 7.11
CA GLU A 146 -8.16 18.72 8.53
C GLU A 146 -7.28 17.48 8.77
N GLY A 147 -6.79 17.31 9.99
CA GLY A 147 -5.92 16.19 10.36
C GLY A 147 -4.63 16.17 9.56
N ILE A 148 -4.24 15.00 9.04
CA ILE A 148 -3.01 14.81 8.26
C ILE A 148 -2.97 15.69 6.99
N TYR A 149 -4.13 15.99 6.42
CA TYR A 149 -4.27 16.80 5.20
C TYR A 149 -3.98 18.29 5.41
N ALA A 150 -3.85 18.75 6.66
CA ALA A 150 -3.35 20.08 6.99
C ALA A 150 -1.83 20.21 6.71
N TRP A 151 -1.11 19.09 6.76
CA TRP A 151 0.36 19.03 6.67
C TRP A 151 0.84 18.49 5.33
N VAL A 152 0.22 17.42 4.86
CA VAL A 152 0.60 16.71 3.64
C VAL A 152 -0.63 16.57 2.74
N ARG A 153 -0.54 17.06 1.51
CA ARG A 153 -1.67 17.04 0.57
C ARG A 153 -2.00 15.62 0.08
N HIS A 154 -0.98 14.78 -0.05
CA HIS A 154 -1.08 13.42 -0.62
C HIS A 154 -0.45 12.35 0.30
N PRO A 155 -0.93 12.20 1.55
CA PRO A 155 -0.27 11.38 2.56
C PRO A 155 -0.26 9.88 2.19
N SER A 156 -1.29 9.38 1.51
CA SER A 156 -1.36 7.97 1.08
C SER A 156 -0.31 7.61 0.01
N GLU A 157 -0.03 8.55 -0.90
CA GLU A 157 0.95 8.38 -1.96
C GLU A 157 2.38 8.49 -1.42
N VAL A 158 2.63 9.43 -0.49
CA VAL A 158 3.88 9.47 0.28
C VAL A 158 4.07 8.16 1.05
N GLY A 159 3.02 7.66 1.71
CA GLY A 159 3.06 6.41 2.45
C GLY A 159 3.38 5.20 1.56
N LEU A 160 2.86 5.17 0.33
CA LEU A 160 3.19 4.13 -0.65
C LEU A 160 4.69 4.13 -0.99
N LEU A 161 5.27 5.29 -1.28
CA LEU A 161 6.71 5.40 -1.59
C LEU A 161 7.57 4.97 -0.40
N LEU A 162 7.16 5.29 0.83
CA LEU A 162 7.85 4.83 2.04
C LEU A 162 7.77 3.31 2.24
N ILE A 163 6.65 2.67 1.90
CA ILE A 163 6.53 1.19 1.95
C ILE A 163 7.43 0.55 0.89
N VAL A 164 7.47 1.11 -0.33
CA VAL A 164 8.30 0.62 -1.43
C VAL A 164 9.80 0.75 -1.11
N ALA A 165 10.19 1.80 -0.40
CA ALA A 165 11.57 1.96 0.07
C ALA A 165 11.85 1.05 1.29
N GLY A 166 10.97 1.07 2.28
CA GLY A 166 11.17 0.44 3.58
C GLY A 166 11.11 -1.09 3.55
N GLY A 167 10.20 -1.66 2.74
CA GLY A 167 10.03 -3.11 2.63
C GLY A 167 11.32 -3.83 2.18
N PRO A 168 11.92 -3.47 1.03
CA PRO A 168 13.18 -4.05 0.59
C PRO A 168 14.36 -3.72 1.52
N LEU A 169 14.45 -2.52 2.09
CA LEU A 169 15.50 -2.19 3.08
C LEU A 169 15.41 -3.09 4.32
N LEU A 170 14.20 -3.42 4.78
CA LEU A 170 13.99 -4.34 5.89
C LEU A 170 14.48 -5.76 5.57
N LEU A 171 14.56 -6.13 4.29
CA LEU A 171 15.14 -7.40 3.84
C LEU A 171 16.65 -7.30 3.55
N GLY A 172 17.28 -6.15 3.78
CA GLY A 172 18.68 -5.95 3.41
C GLY A 172 18.91 -5.76 1.91
N SER A 173 17.90 -5.29 1.17
CA SER A 173 17.89 -5.19 -0.30
C SER A 173 17.87 -3.72 -0.77
N PRO A 174 18.95 -2.94 -0.56
CA PRO A 174 18.99 -1.51 -0.87
C PRO A 174 18.97 -1.19 -2.36
N ILE A 175 19.44 -2.08 -3.24
CA ILE A 175 19.40 -1.86 -4.68
C ILE A 175 17.95 -1.88 -5.15
N THR A 176 17.19 -2.90 -4.74
CA THR A 176 15.76 -3.01 -5.02
C THR A 176 14.98 -1.84 -4.40
N ALA A 177 15.28 -1.48 -3.16
CA ALA A 177 14.64 -0.33 -2.49
C ALA A 177 14.79 0.95 -3.32
N THR A 178 16.02 1.25 -3.74
CA THR A 178 16.34 2.46 -4.51
C THR A 178 15.70 2.40 -5.90
N ALA A 179 15.91 1.30 -6.63
CA ALA A 179 15.38 1.13 -7.98
C ALA A 179 13.84 1.21 -8.01
N ALA A 180 13.16 0.53 -7.10
CA ALA A 180 11.70 0.52 -7.02
C ALA A 180 11.14 1.90 -6.63
N THR A 181 11.80 2.60 -5.70
CA THR A 181 11.38 3.96 -5.29
C THR A 181 11.53 4.94 -6.46
N VAL A 182 12.67 4.93 -7.15
CA VAL A 182 12.91 5.77 -8.33
C VAL A 182 11.90 5.45 -9.44
N PHE A 183 11.62 4.17 -9.67
CA PHE A 183 10.67 3.73 -10.69
C PHE A 183 9.22 4.14 -10.37
N LEU A 184 8.76 4.01 -9.13
CA LEU A 184 7.38 4.30 -8.73
C LEU A 184 7.11 5.78 -8.46
N MET A 185 8.15 6.57 -8.16
CA MET A 185 8.05 8.02 -7.95
C MET A 185 7.30 8.77 -9.07
N PRO A 186 7.58 8.59 -10.38
CA PRO A 186 6.85 9.29 -11.44
C PRO A 186 5.37 8.91 -11.51
N PHE A 187 5.00 7.66 -11.24
CA PHE A 187 3.60 7.22 -11.24
C PHE A 187 2.82 7.85 -10.09
N SER A 188 3.42 7.86 -8.89
CA SER A 188 2.86 8.51 -7.72
C SER A 188 2.72 10.03 -7.95
N GLY A 189 3.76 10.67 -8.50
CA GLY A 189 3.74 12.09 -8.85
C GLY A 189 2.70 12.45 -9.91
N TRP A 190 2.54 11.62 -10.95
CA TRP A 190 1.50 11.79 -11.97
C TRP A 190 0.10 11.72 -11.35
N ARG A 191 -0.13 10.75 -10.46
CA ARG A 191 -1.41 10.61 -9.76
C ARG A 191 -1.70 11.84 -8.90
N MET A 192 -0.74 12.25 -8.07
CA MET A 192 -0.84 13.47 -7.25
C MET A 192 -1.17 14.72 -8.10
N TYR A 193 -0.52 14.85 -9.25
CA TYR A 193 -0.76 15.96 -10.19
C TYR A 193 -2.17 15.96 -10.74
N ARG A 194 -2.67 14.80 -11.18
CA ARG A 194 -4.04 14.69 -11.70
C ARG A 194 -5.10 14.95 -10.63
N GLU A 195 -4.90 14.45 -9.41
CA GLU A 195 -5.77 14.76 -8.27
C GLU A 195 -5.77 16.27 -7.98
N ASN A 196 -4.61 16.94 -8.06
CA ASN A 196 -4.51 18.38 -7.88
C ASN A 196 -5.30 19.17 -8.93
N ILE A 197 -5.27 18.76 -10.20
CA ILE A 197 -6.03 19.38 -11.28
C ILE A 197 -7.53 19.19 -11.04
N ALA A 198 -7.96 17.97 -10.73
CA ALA A 198 -9.37 17.65 -10.48
C ALA A 198 -9.95 18.50 -9.35
N MET A 199 -9.20 18.69 -8.27
CA MET A 199 -9.58 19.57 -7.16
C MET A 199 -9.64 21.06 -7.55
N ALA A 200 -8.81 21.50 -8.50
CA ALA A 200 -8.77 22.89 -8.94
C ALA A 200 -9.94 23.22 -9.88
N SER A 201 -10.35 22.29 -10.74
CA SER A 201 -11.51 22.45 -11.63
C SER A 201 -12.83 22.49 -10.87
N ALA A 202 -12.93 21.77 -9.74
CA ALA A 202 -14.15 21.72 -8.91
C ALA A 202 -14.46 23.00 -8.11
N ARG A 203 -13.57 23.99 -8.15
CA ARG A 203 -13.72 25.29 -7.46
C ARG A 203 -14.30 26.39 -8.35
N ARG A 204 -14.52 26.14 -9.63
CA ARG A 204 -15.12 27.07 -10.59
C ARG A 204 -16.58 26.70 -10.79
#